data_AF-A0A1G6JT94-F1
#
_entry.id   AF-A0A1G6JT94-F1
#
_cell.length_a   1.000
_cell.length_b   1.000
_cell.length_c   1.000
_cell.angle_alpha   90.00
_cell.angle_beta   90.00
_cell.angle_gamma   90.00
#
_symmetry.space_group_name_H-M   'P 1'
#
loop_
_entity.id
_entity.type
_entity.pdbx_description
1 polymer ?
#
loop_
_entity_poly.entity_id
_entity_poly.type
_entity_poly.pdbx_seq_one_letter_code
_entity_poly.pdbx_strand_id
1 'polypeptide(L)'
;MPVTARIFERKTVSVGSIRLEGGEVLPEVNVALESAGQAPESDGSNVVVVCHALTGDAHAVGDEASPGWWDGLIGPDRFIDTDQYHVITMNVPGGCDGSTGPSSVNPKTGKPYGSSFPFVSIRDMVRVQKRCLEVLGIERAEMVIGGSMGGMMVLEWGVMYPAFARKLVPIATAFSLTPTAIAYNDIGRQAILSDPGYKNGDYYPGPGPVKGLAVARMLAMVTYRTPQLFEKRFSRGLQVEGDVAQMNSLFQVESYLRHQGNKLVKRFDANSYLHLLKAMDTHDLARDREEMPLSRITAEVLVIGIQEDQLFPIEQQRELYKQLKGLDKNCDLLEISSEYGHDAFLVDFREMGPRIKNFLTGTRSRSTVG
;
A
#
# COMPACT_ATOMS: atom_id res chain seq x y z
N MET A 1 -29.58 -0.49 -23.30
CA MET A 1 -29.26 -1.30 -22.10
C MET A 1 -29.65 -0.49 -20.88
N PRO A 2 -30.16 -1.09 -19.80
CA PRO A 2 -30.45 -0.33 -18.59
C PRO A 2 -29.13 0.29 -18.13
N VAL A 3 -29.14 1.59 -17.82
CA VAL A 3 -28.00 2.24 -17.17
C VAL A 3 -27.90 1.60 -15.79
N THR A 4 -26.99 0.64 -15.64
CA THR A 4 -26.63 0.09 -14.33
C THR A 4 -26.14 1.25 -13.47
N ALA A 5 -26.67 1.35 -12.25
CA ALA A 5 -26.33 2.44 -11.35
C ALA A 5 -24.84 2.38 -11.03
N ARG A 6 -24.10 3.45 -11.36
CA ARG A 6 -22.71 3.60 -10.96
C ARG A 6 -22.66 3.80 -9.44
N ILE A 7 -21.91 2.95 -8.77
CA ILE A 7 -21.66 3.04 -7.34
C ILE A 7 -20.48 3.99 -7.15
N PHE A 8 -20.65 4.95 -6.25
CA PHE A 8 -19.55 5.65 -5.62
C PHE A 8 -19.93 5.83 -4.16
N GLU A 9 -19.30 5.05 -3.28
CA GLU A 9 -19.67 4.98 -1.87
C GLU A 9 -18.42 4.90 -1.01
N ARG A 10 -18.32 5.78 -0.01
CA ARG A 10 -17.42 5.60 1.12
C ARG A 10 -18.23 5.27 2.35
N LYS A 11 -17.89 4.16 3.00
CA LYS A 11 -18.57 3.73 4.22
C LYS A 11 -17.61 3.01 5.15
N THR A 12 -18.07 2.81 6.38
CA THR A 12 -17.40 1.97 7.36
C THR A 12 -18.22 0.70 7.57
N VAL A 13 -17.57 -0.45 7.52
CA VAL A 13 -18.18 -1.76 7.73
C VAL A 13 -17.60 -2.39 9.00
N SER A 14 -18.48 -2.82 9.91
CA SER A 14 -18.05 -3.59 11.07
C SER A 14 -17.84 -5.05 10.68
N VAL A 15 -16.69 -5.61 11.02
CA VAL A 15 -16.32 -7.01 10.74
C VAL A 15 -16.24 -7.86 12.01
N GLY A 16 -16.68 -7.30 13.15
CA GLY A 16 -16.66 -7.93 14.46
C GLY A 16 -15.25 -8.11 15.03
N SER A 17 -15.09 -9.12 15.89
CA SER A 17 -13.81 -9.43 16.51
C SER A 17 -12.89 -10.24 15.60
N ILE A 18 -11.59 -9.94 15.62
CA ILE A 18 -10.58 -10.65 14.84
C ILE A 18 -9.48 -11.15 15.76
N ARG A 19 -9.13 -12.43 15.63
CA ARG A 19 -7.92 -12.99 16.25
C ARG A 19 -6.72 -12.70 15.36
N LEU A 20 -5.72 -12.04 15.94
CA LEU A 20 -4.51 -11.59 15.26
C LEU A 20 -3.44 -12.69 15.27
N GLU A 21 -2.48 -12.60 14.35
CA GLU A 21 -1.34 -13.52 14.28
C GLU A 21 -0.47 -13.44 15.55
N GLY A 22 -0.43 -12.27 16.20
CA GLY A 22 0.22 -12.09 17.51
C GLY A 22 -0.49 -12.78 18.69
N GLY A 23 -1.62 -13.46 18.47
CA GLY A 23 -2.37 -14.21 19.48
C GLY A 23 -3.45 -13.40 20.22
N GLU A 24 -3.37 -12.08 20.16
CA GLU A 24 -4.37 -11.18 20.74
C GLU A 24 -5.68 -11.14 19.91
N VAL A 25 -6.74 -10.61 20.52
CA VAL A 25 -8.04 -10.42 19.88
C VAL A 25 -8.39 -8.94 19.85
N LEU A 26 -8.62 -8.41 18.65
CA LEU A 26 -9.16 -7.07 18.45
C LEU A 26 -10.69 -7.17 18.43
N PRO A 27 -11.42 -6.66 19.44
CA PRO A 27 -12.81 -7.03 19.70
C PRO A 27 -13.83 -6.40 18.73
N GLU A 28 -13.58 -5.18 18.28
CA GLU A 28 -14.49 -4.40 17.43
C GLU A 28 -13.70 -3.78 16.28
N VAL A 29 -13.62 -4.50 15.17
CA VAL A 29 -12.92 -4.03 13.97
C VAL A 29 -13.90 -3.39 13.02
N ASN A 30 -13.62 -2.14 12.68
CA ASN A 30 -14.30 -1.36 11.66
C ASN A 30 -13.34 -1.15 10.50
N VAL A 31 -13.85 -1.26 9.28
CA VAL A 31 -13.10 -1.11 8.04
C VAL A 31 -13.70 0.03 7.24
N ALA A 32 -12.95 1.11 7.07
CA ALA A 32 -13.29 2.16 6.11
C ALA A 32 -12.96 1.68 4.69
N LEU A 33 -13.88 1.89 3.76
CA LEU A 33 -13.72 1.47 2.37
C LEU A 33 -14.28 2.50 1.39
N GLU A 34 -13.79 2.42 0.16
CA GLU A 34 -14.34 3.05 -1.03
C GLU A 34 -14.74 1.96 -2.02
N SER A 35 -15.97 2.05 -2.52
CA SER A 35 -16.49 1.25 -3.62
C SER A 35 -16.85 2.16 -4.79
N ALA A 36 -16.32 1.88 -5.98
CA ALA A 36 -16.50 2.69 -7.16
C ALA A 36 -16.76 1.83 -8.42
N GLY A 37 -17.61 2.30 -9.33
CA GLY A 37 -17.85 1.68 -10.63
C GLY A 37 -19.14 0.88 -10.72
N GLN A 38 -19.14 -0.18 -11.53
CA GLN A 38 -20.32 -1.02 -11.74
C GLN A 38 -20.74 -1.76 -10.45
N ALA A 39 -21.99 -2.21 -10.37
CA ALA A 39 -22.38 -3.12 -9.30
C ALA A 39 -21.60 -4.45 -9.41
N PRO A 40 -21.18 -5.04 -8.28
CA PRO A 40 -20.45 -6.31 -8.31
C PRO A 40 -21.35 -7.42 -8.86
N GLU A 41 -20.84 -8.19 -9.81
CA GLU A 41 -21.49 -9.38 -10.32
C GLU A 41 -21.42 -10.53 -9.30
N SER A 42 -22.44 -11.38 -9.29
CA SER A 42 -22.55 -12.47 -8.31
C SER A 42 -21.40 -13.48 -8.40
N ASP A 43 -20.74 -13.60 -9.56
CA ASP A 43 -19.60 -14.49 -9.75
C ASP A 43 -18.24 -13.81 -9.49
N GLY A 44 -18.26 -12.51 -9.17
CA GLY A 44 -17.07 -11.68 -8.90
C GLY A 44 -16.25 -11.31 -10.15
N SER A 45 -16.73 -11.60 -11.36
CA SER A 45 -15.94 -11.43 -12.60
C SER A 45 -15.62 -10.00 -12.98
N ASN A 46 -16.30 -9.03 -12.39
CA ASN A 46 -16.03 -7.62 -12.55
C ASN A 46 -15.44 -6.96 -11.29
N VAL A 47 -15.12 -7.72 -10.24
CA VAL A 47 -14.62 -7.15 -8.98
C VAL A 47 -13.09 -7.03 -9.00
N VAL A 48 -12.59 -5.84 -8.67
CA VAL A 48 -11.16 -5.55 -8.49
C VAL A 48 -10.92 -5.06 -7.06
N VAL A 49 -10.12 -5.80 -6.30
CA VAL A 49 -9.72 -5.41 -4.94
C VAL A 49 -8.37 -4.71 -5.00
N VAL A 50 -8.33 -3.50 -4.47
CA VAL A 50 -7.13 -2.65 -4.43
C VAL A 50 -6.56 -2.63 -3.01
N CYS A 51 -5.28 -2.99 -2.90
CA CYS A 51 -4.50 -2.99 -1.67
C CYS A 51 -3.57 -1.77 -1.64
N HIS A 52 -3.80 -0.83 -0.72
CA HIS A 52 -3.03 0.42 -0.65
C HIS A 52 -1.62 0.23 -0.04
N ALA A 53 -0.71 1.16 -0.36
CA ALA A 53 0.65 1.19 0.19
C ALA A 53 0.70 1.77 1.62
N LEU A 54 1.89 1.81 2.24
CA LEU A 54 2.10 2.18 3.66
C LEU A 54 1.30 3.41 4.14
N THR A 55 1.34 4.51 3.39
CA THR A 55 0.66 5.77 3.77
C THR A 55 -0.56 6.09 2.90
N GLY A 56 -1.08 5.07 2.20
CA GLY A 56 -2.35 5.14 1.48
C GLY A 56 -3.54 4.94 2.43
N ASP A 57 -4.72 4.98 1.84
CA ASP A 57 -6.02 4.85 2.50
C ASP A 57 -7.02 4.21 1.52
N ALA A 58 -8.31 4.22 1.87
CA ALA A 58 -9.36 3.69 1.01
C ALA A 58 -9.60 4.52 -0.27
N HIS A 59 -9.10 5.75 -0.36
CA HIS A 59 -9.46 6.72 -1.40
C HIS A 59 -8.64 6.54 -2.69
N ALA A 60 -8.81 5.38 -3.36
CA ALA A 60 -8.02 5.02 -4.54
C ALA A 60 -8.54 5.64 -5.84
N VAL A 61 -9.86 5.74 -6.02
CA VAL A 61 -10.49 6.22 -7.25
C VAL A 61 -10.83 7.70 -7.12
N GLY A 62 -11.60 8.04 -6.09
CA GLY A 62 -12.08 9.39 -5.88
C GLY A 62 -13.00 9.93 -6.98
N ASP A 63 -13.18 11.25 -6.99
CA ASP A 63 -14.01 11.97 -7.94
C ASP A 63 -13.25 13.20 -8.51
N GLU A 64 -13.89 13.98 -9.38
CA GLU A 64 -13.25 15.15 -10.01
C GLU A 64 -12.79 16.21 -8.99
N ALA A 65 -13.50 16.37 -7.87
CA ALA A 65 -13.18 17.38 -6.86
C ALA A 65 -12.11 16.88 -5.87
N SER A 66 -12.08 15.57 -5.64
CA SER A 66 -11.14 14.89 -4.76
C SER A 66 -10.64 13.62 -5.46
N PRO A 67 -9.65 13.73 -6.36
CA PRO A 67 -9.10 12.56 -7.04
C PRO A 67 -8.43 11.62 -6.04
N GLY A 68 -8.56 10.31 -6.29
CA GLY A 68 -7.94 9.28 -5.49
C GLY A 68 -6.44 9.15 -5.77
N TRP A 69 -5.72 8.41 -4.92
CA TRP A 69 -4.27 8.22 -5.08
C TRP A 69 -3.89 7.37 -6.30
N TRP A 70 -4.87 6.78 -6.99
CA TRP A 70 -4.72 6.02 -8.25
C TRP A 70 -5.66 6.51 -9.36
N ASP A 71 -6.09 7.78 -9.35
CA ASP A 71 -7.02 8.36 -10.34
C ASP A 71 -6.53 8.27 -11.82
N GLY A 72 -5.22 8.18 -12.02
CA GLY A 72 -4.61 7.98 -13.34
C GLY A 72 -4.65 6.52 -13.84
N LEU A 73 -4.84 5.56 -12.93
CA LEU A 73 -4.92 4.13 -13.24
C LEU A 73 -6.37 3.63 -13.24
N ILE A 74 -7.20 4.14 -12.32
CA ILE A 74 -8.55 3.67 -12.03
C ILE A 74 -9.55 4.81 -12.20
N GLY A 75 -10.65 4.54 -12.91
CA GLY A 75 -11.72 5.49 -13.16
C GLY A 75 -12.41 5.24 -14.51
N PRO A 76 -13.40 6.07 -14.88
CA PRO A 76 -14.04 5.96 -16.19
C PRO A 76 -13.02 6.12 -17.31
N ASP A 77 -13.05 5.20 -18.29
CA ASP A 77 -12.12 5.17 -19.43
C ASP A 77 -10.63 5.03 -19.06
N ARG A 78 -10.31 4.65 -17.81
CA ARG A 78 -8.93 4.38 -17.37
C ARG A 78 -8.49 2.94 -17.70
N PHE A 79 -7.31 2.56 -17.23
CA PHE A 79 -6.76 1.21 -17.44
C PHE A 79 -7.53 0.15 -16.68
N ILE A 80 -7.94 0.47 -15.44
CA ILE A 80 -8.96 -0.25 -14.69
C ILE A 80 -10.23 0.60 -14.80
N ASP A 81 -11.03 0.26 -15.80
CA ASP A 81 -12.19 1.04 -16.20
C ASP A 81 -13.38 0.78 -15.27
N THR A 82 -13.75 1.78 -14.47
CA THR A 82 -14.89 1.68 -13.54
C THR A 82 -16.24 1.62 -14.25
N ASP A 83 -16.29 1.87 -15.57
CA ASP A 83 -17.48 1.64 -16.37
C ASP A 83 -17.73 0.15 -16.64
N GLN A 84 -16.72 -0.69 -16.42
CA GLN A 84 -16.76 -2.14 -16.61
C GLN A 84 -16.58 -2.91 -15.29
N TYR A 85 -15.77 -2.37 -14.38
CA TYR A 85 -15.37 -3.06 -13.14
C TYR A 85 -15.96 -2.39 -11.89
N HIS A 86 -16.24 -3.20 -10.87
CA HIS A 86 -16.46 -2.78 -9.49
C HIS A 86 -15.11 -2.75 -8.77
N VAL A 87 -14.63 -1.57 -8.41
CA VAL A 87 -13.38 -1.40 -7.67
C VAL A 87 -13.68 -1.19 -6.19
N ILE A 88 -13.02 -1.96 -5.34
CA ILE A 88 -13.11 -1.81 -3.89
C ILE A 88 -11.72 -1.65 -3.27
N THR A 89 -11.57 -0.62 -2.44
CA THR A 89 -10.35 -0.36 -1.66
C THR A 89 -10.73 -0.25 -0.20
N MET A 90 -9.97 -0.91 0.67
CA MET A 90 -10.21 -0.92 2.11
C MET A 90 -8.98 -0.38 2.83
N ASN A 91 -9.18 0.58 3.73
CA ASN A 91 -8.10 1.01 4.61
C ASN A 91 -7.76 -0.11 5.61
N VAL A 92 -6.48 -0.36 5.85
CA VAL A 92 -6.02 -1.48 6.68
C VAL A 92 -6.27 -1.26 8.17
N PRO A 93 -6.49 -2.35 8.96
CA PRO A 93 -6.37 -2.27 10.41
C PRO A 93 -4.96 -1.80 10.81
N GLY A 94 -4.88 -0.96 11.83
CA GLY A 94 -3.64 -0.28 12.22
C GLY A 94 -3.38 1.04 11.46
N GLY A 95 -4.11 1.30 10.38
CA GLY A 95 -4.13 2.61 9.71
C GLY A 95 -4.79 3.71 10.54
N CYS A 96 -4.89 4.92 9.98
CA CYS A 96 -5.45 6.09 10.68
C CYS A 96 -6.56 6.84 9.91
N ASP A 97 -7.00 6.31 8.78
CA ASP A 97 -8.05 6.90 7.94
C ASP A 97 -9.36 6.06 8.01
N GLY A 98 -10.02 6.09 9.17
CA GLY A 98 -11.34 5.47 9.39
C GLY A 98 -11.35 4.02 9.87
N SER A 99 -10.46 3.15 9.38
CA SER A 99 -10.35 1.77 9.90
C SER A 99 -9.79 1.72 11.34
N THR A 100 -10.11 0.66 12.08
CA THR A 100 -9.65 0.48 13.47
C THR A 100 -8.12 0.49 13.55
N GLY A 101 -7.56 1.45 14.30
CA GLY A 101 -6.13 1.66 14.50
C GLY A 101 -5.81 2.21 15.90
N PRO A 102 -4.54 2.59 16.16
CA PRO A 102 -4.11 3.11 17.46
C PRO A 102 -4.86 4.35 17.96
N SER A 103 -5.32 5.20 17.03
CA SER A 103 -6.12 6.39 17.36
C SER A 103 -7.60 6.08 17.63
N SER A 104 -8.08 4.88 17.28
CA SER A 104 -9.46 4.46 17.53
C SER A 104 -9.72 4.24 19.01
N VAL A 105 -10.99 4.38 19.42
CA VAL A 105 -11.40 4.15 20.81
C VAL A 105 -11.32 2.66 21.15
N ASN A 106 -10.63 2.33 22.24
CA ASN A 106 -10.61 1.00 22.83
C ASN A 106 -11.92 0.80 23.63
N PRO A 107 -12.77 -0.17 23.26
CA PRO A 107 -14.06 -0.37 23.92
C PRO A 107 -13.93 -0.79 25.39
N LYS A 108 -12.77 -1.32 25.80
CA LYS A 108 -12.52 -1.69 27.21
C LYS A 108 -12.23 -0.48 28.11
N THR A 109 -11.66 0.59 27.56
CA THR A 109 -11.17 1.73 28.35
C THR A 109 -11.90 3.04 28.07
N GLY A 110 -12.62 3.13 26.95
CA GLY A 110 -13.25 4.37 26.47
C GLY A 110 -12.26 5.44 26.00
N LYS A 111 -10.97 5.10 25.86
CA LYS A 111 -9.89 5.99 25.41
C LYS A 111 -9.28 5.46 24.11
N PRO A 112 -8.55 6.29 23.32
CA PRO A 112 -7.75 5.77 22.21
C PRO A 112 -6.87 4.60 22.64
N TYR A 113 -6.65 3.62 21.75
CA TYR A 113 -5.78 2.48 22.05
C TYR A 113 -4.36 2.93 22.41
N GLY A 114 -3.78 3.86 21.65
CA GLY A 114 -2.41 4.34 21.87
C GLY A 114 -1.41 3.20 21.95
N SER A 115 -0.63 3.18 23.03
CA SER A 115 0.39 2.16 23.27
C SER A 115 -0.19 0.74 23.42
N SER A 116 -1.49 0.61 23.69
CA SER A 116 -2.18 -0.68 23.88
C SER A 116 -2.74 -1.28 22.58
N PHE A 117 -2.55 -0.64 21.43
CA PHE A 117 -3.00 -1.23 20.16
C PHE A 117 -2.17 -2.49 19.87
N PRO A 118 -2.82 -3.63 19.55
CA PRO A 118 -2.10 -4.88 19.35
C PRO A 118 -1.27 -4.85 18.07
N PHE A 119 -0.26 -5.72 17.98
CA PHE A 119 0.46 -5.95 16.73
C PHE A 119 -0.48 -6.54 15.66
N VAL A 120 -0.48 -5.95 14.48
CA VAL A 120 -1.24 -6.38 13.30
C VAL A 120 -0.26 -6.70 12.18
N SER A 121 -0.30 -7.92 11.64
CA SER A 121 0.55 -8.32 10.52
C SER A 121 -0.10 -8.05 9.16
N ILE A 122 0.66 -8.17 8.06
CA ILE A 122 0.11 -8.16 6.70
C ILE A 122 -0.97 -9.26 6.53
N ARG A 123 -0.79 -10.44 7.15
CA ARG A 123 -1.78 -11.53 7.11
C ARG A 123 -3.07 -11.15 7.83
N ASP A 124 -2.97 -10.41 8.94
CA ASP A 124 -4.14 -9.89 9.65
C ASP A 124 -4.90 -8.86 8.81
N MET A 125 -4.19 -7.97 8.09
CA MET A 125 -4.80 -7.03 7.15
C MET A 125 -5.62 -7.77 6.08
N VAL A 126 -5.06 -8.82 5.49
CA VAL A 126 -5.74 -9.65 4.48
C VAL A 126 -6.92 -10.42 5.06
N ARG A 127 -6.84 -10.93 6.30
CA ARG A 127 -8.01 -11.56 7.00
C ARG A 127 -9.14 -10.55 7.21
N VAL A 128 -8.80 -9.33 7.63
CA VAL A 128 -9.78 -8.25 7.84
C VAL A 128 -10.43 -7.83 6.53
N GLN A 129 -9.66 -7.68 5.45
CA GLN A 129 -10.20 -7.42 4.12
C GLN A 129 -11.12 -8.55 3.66
N LYS A 130 -10.71 -9.82 3.79
CA LYS A 130 -11.56 -10.97 3.45
C LYS A 130 -12.88 -10.96 4.21
N ARG A 131 -12.84 -10.68 5.51
CA ARG A 131 -14.04 -10.59 6.35
C ARG A 131 -14.96 -9.44 5.93
N CYS A 132 -14.39 -8.28 5.60
CA CYS A 132 -15.15 -7.15 5.09
C CYS A 132 -15.89 -7.52 3.78
N LEU A 133 -15.19 -8.16 2.85
CA LEU A 133 -15.77 -8.62 1.58
C LEU A 133 -16.86 -9.67 1.79
N GLU A 134 -16.71 -10.59 2.75
CA GLU A 134 -17.77 -11.54 3.14
C GLU A 134 -19.03 -10.83 3.64
N VAL A 135 -18.89 -9.82 4.49
CA VAL A 135 -20.03 -9.02 4.99
C VAL A 135 -20.74 -8.29 3.85
N LEU A 136 -20.00 -7.89 2.81
CA LEU A 136 -20.54 -7.26 1.60
C LEU A 136 -21.10 -8.27 0.57
N GLY A 137 -21.01 -9.58 0.82
CA GLY A 137 -21.45 -10.62 -0.11
C GLY A 137 -20.52 -10.82 -1.31
N ILE A 138 -19.27 -10.34 -1.24
CA ILE A 138 -18.26 -10.50 -2.30
C ILE A 138 -17.39 -11.71 -1.96
N GLU A 139 -17.63 -12.82 -2.65
CA GLU A 139 -16.93 -14.09 -2.40
C GLU A 139 -15.76 -14.34 -3.34
N ARG A 140 -15.71 -13.63 -4.47
CA ARG A 140 -14.67 -13.77 -5.51
C ARG A 140 -14.35 -12.42 -6.12
N ALA A 141 -13.15 -12.32 -6.68
CA ALA A 141 -12.71 -11.17 -7.44
C ALA A 141 -12.04 -11.61 -8.75
N GLU A 142 -12.16 -10.78 -9.77
CA GLU A 142 -11.38 -10.94 -10.99
C GLU A 142 -9.90 -10.68 -10.71
N MET A 143 -9.59 -9.62 -9.97
CA MET A 143 -8.22 -9.20 -9.72
C MET A 143 -8.02 -8.66 -8.30
N VAL A 144 -6.88 -8.98 -7.69
CA VAL A 144 -6.34 -8.27 -6.52
C VAL A 144 -5.03 -7.61 -6.94
N ILE A 145 -4.92 -6.29 -6.70
CA ILE A 145 -3.80 -5.47 -7.16
C ILE A 145 -3.32 -4.54 -6.05
N GLY A 146 -2.01 -4.27 -5.98
CA GLY A 146 -1.44 -3.41 -4.96
C GLY A 146 0.05 -3.20 -5.12
N GLY A 147 0.51 -1.99 -4.77
CA GLY A 147 1.93 -1.61 -4.78
C GLY A 147 2.55 -1.60 -3.40
N SER A 148 3.86 -1.87 -3.29
CA SER A 148 4.61 -1.75 -2.03
C SER A 148 4.05 -2.70 -0.94
N MET A 149 3.69 -2.17 0.24
CA MET A 149 2.94 -2.90 1.28
C MET A 149 1.64 -3.52 0.73
N GLY A 150 0.97 -2.84 -0.20
CA GLY A 150 -0.21 -3.39 -0.88
C GLY A 150 0.12 -4.63 -1.70
N GLY A 151 1.30 -4.68 -2.30
CA GLY A 151 1.78 -5.86 -3.01
C GLY A 151 2.06 -7.05 -2.08
N MET A 152 2.51 -6.79 -0.83
CA MET A 152 2.64 -7.84 0.19
C MET A 152 1.27 -8.45 0.51
N MET A 153 0.23 -7.61 0.63
CA MET A 153 -1.15 -8.07 0.81
C MET A 153 -1.64 -8.88 -0.41
N VAL A 154 -1.33 -8.47 -1.64
CA VAL A 154 -1.68 -9.23 -2.86
C VAL A 154 -1.08 -10.65 -2.82
N LEU A 155 0.17 -10.78 -2.41
CA LEU A 155 0.81 -12.09 -2.28
C LEU A 155 0.14 -12.94 -1.21
N GLU A 156 -0.16 -12.35 -0.05
CA GLU A 156 -0.87 -13.06 1.02
C GLU A 156 -2.30 -13.43 0.63
N TRP A 157 -2.99 -12.63 -0.18
CA TRP A 157 -4.27 -12.99 -0.79
C TRP A 157 -4.16 -14.28 -1.60
N GLY A 158 -3.16 -14.36 -2.48
CA GLY A 158 -2.91 -15.54 -3.32
C GLY A 158 -2.57 -16.79 -2.51
N VAL A 159 -1.88 -16.65 -1.39
CA VAL A 159 -1.46 -17.79 -0.55
C VAL A 159 -2.56 -18.23 0.40
N MET A 160 -3.21 -17.28 1.09
CA MET A 160 -4.18 -17.56 2.15
C MET A 160 -5.55 -17.95 1.58
N TYR A 161 -5.94 -17.36 0.46
CA TYR A 161 -7.25 -17.54 -0.18
C TYR A 161 -7.11 -17.81 -1.68
N PRO A 162 -6.47 -18.92 -2.10
CA PRO A 162 -6.08 -19.13 -3.49
C PRO A 162 -7.25 -19.14 -4.49
N ALA A 163 -8.44 -19.55 -4.06
CA ALA A 163 -9.64 -19.57 -4.90
C ALA A 163 -10.38 -18.23 -5.00
N PHE A 164 -9.94 -17.19 -4.27
CA PHE A 164 -10.67 -15.91 -4.19
C PHE A 164 -10.52 -15.08 -5.46
N ALA A 165 -9.29 -14.97 -6.00
CA ALA A 165 -8.98 -14.10 -7.13
C ALA A 165 -8.54 -14.91 -8.35
N ARG A 166 -8.99 -14.51 -9.55
CA ARG A 166 -8.47 -15.10 -10.81
C ARG A 166 -7.09 -14.56 -11.17
N LYS A 167 -6.82 -13.29 -10.85
CA LYS A 167 -5.60 -12.56 -11.19
C LYS A 167 -4.99 -11.85 -9.98
N LEU A 168 -3.66 -11.87 -9.88
CA LEU A 168 -2.89 -11.14 -8.87
C LEU A 168 -1.88 -10.22 -9.55
N VAL A 169 -1.81 -8.96 -9.09
CA VAL A 169 -0.87 -7.97 -9.59
C VAL A 169 -0.09 -7.33 -8.43
N PRO A 170 0.95 -8.01 -7.92
CA PRO A 170 1.89 -7.43 -6.97
C PRO A 170 2.85 -6.47 -7.69
N ILE A 171 2.92 -5.22 -7.24
CA ILE A 171 3.74 -4.16 -7.84
C ILE A 171 4.79 -3.68 -6.84
N ALA A 172 6.05 -3.55 -7.26
CA ALA A 172 7.13 -2.94 -6.46
C ALA A 172 7.17 -3.49 -5.01
N THR A 173 7.11 -4.81 -4.90
CA THR A 173 6.98 -5.54 -3.62
C THR A 173 7.87 -6.77 -3.63
N ALA A 174 7.88 -7.55 -2.55
CA ALA A 174 8.74 -8.72 -2.42
C ALA A 174 8.13 -9.82 -1.58
N PHE A 175 8.74 -11.02 -1.68
CA PHE A 175 8.46 -12.18 -0.84
C PHE A 175 8.70 -11.88 0.66
N SER A 176 9.75 -11.12 0.95
CA SER A 176 10.09 -10.59 2.27
C SER A 176 10.89 -9.30 2.10
N LEU A 177 10.95 -8.48 3.15
CA LEU A 177 11.66 -7.20 3.10
C LEU A 177 13.18 -7.40 3.26
N THR A 178 14.01 -6.60 2.57
CA THR A 178 15.48 -6.69 2.68
C THR A 178 15.99 -6.11 4.00
N PRO A 179 17.19 -6.53 4.48
CA PRO A 179 17.83 -5.89 5.64
C PRO A 179 18.01 -4.37 5.47
N THR A 180 18.30 -3.90 4.26
CA THR A 180 18.46 -2.46 3.96
C THR A 180 17.16 -1.70 4.15
N ALA A 181 16.05 -2.23 3.62
CA ALA A 181 14.73 -1.61 3.80
C ALA A 181 14.28 -1.64 5.27
N ILE A 182 14.55 -2.73 6.00
CA ILE A 182 14.34 -2.81 7.45
C ILE A 182 15.16 -1.75 8.19
N ALA A 183 16.42 -1.51 7.80
CA ALA A 183 17.27 -0.49 8.41
C ALA A 183 16.72 0.93 8.20
N TYR A 184 16.24 1.26 6.99
CA TYR A 184 15.58 2.55 6.75
C TYR A 184 14.32 2.72 7.59
N ASN A 185 13.50 1.68 7.68
CA ASN A 185 12.30 1.69 8.51
C ASN A 185 12.66 1.87 9.99
N ASP A 186 13.74 1.25 10.47
CA ASP A 186 14.17 1.40 11.86
C ASP A 186 14.64 2.83 12.18
N ILE A 187 15.44 3.45 11.31
CA ILE A 187 15.85 4.85 11.48
C ILE A 187 14.61 5.76 11.57
N GLY A 188 13.60 5.52 10.72
CA GLY A 188 12.32 6.23 10.78
C GLY A 188 11.58 6.02 12.10
N ARG A 189 11.54 4.77 12.61
CA ARG A 189 10.97 4.48 13.93
C ARG A 189 11.74 5.18 15.05
N GLN A 190 13.07 5.13 15.06
CA GLN A 190 13.88 5.78 16.09
C GLN A 190 13.66 7.30 16.11
N ALA A 191 13.46 7.93 14.94
CA ALA A 191 13.12 9.35 14.88
C ALA A 191 11.80 9.66 15.60
N ILE A 192 10.79 8.80 15.47
CA ILE A 192 9.50 8.93 16.16
C ILE A 192 9.64 8.64 17.66
N LEU A 193 10.28 7.52 18.02
CA LEU A 193 10.40 7.05 19.40
C LEU A 193 11.24 7.99 20.27
N SER A 194 12.22 8.69 19.69
CA SER A 194 13.08 9.65 20.39
C SER A 194 12.46 11.05 20.52
N ASP A 195 11.36 11.34 19.84
CA ASP A 195 10.66 12.62 19.97
C ASP A 195 9.94 12.68 21.34
N PRO A 196 10.21 13.69 22.19
CA PRO A 196 9.54 13.85 23.47
C PRO A 196 8.00 13.90 23.39
N GLY A 197 7.46 14.30 22.23
CA GLY A 197 6.02 14.28 21.95
C GLY A 197 5.42 12.88 21.83
N TYR A 198 6.22 11.82 21.69
CA TYR A 198 5.75 10.44 21.55
C TYR A 198 5.07 9.93 22.82
N LYS A 199 5.52 10.34 24.01
CA LYS A 199 4.90 9.96 25.29
C LYS A 199 4.58 8.45 25.38
N ASN A 200 5.52 7.61 24.94
CA ASN A 200 5.39 6.16 24.87
C ASN A 200 4.14 5.63 24.13
N GLY A 201 3.64 6.39 23.15
CA GLY A 201 2.46 6.03 22.36
C GLY A 201 1.14 6.59 22.90
N ASP A 202 1.14 7.21 24.08
CA ASP A 202 -0.07 7.72 24.74
C ASP A 202 -0.15 9.25 24.68
N TYR A 203 -0.01 9.79 23.47
CA TYR A 203 0.01 11.24 23.24
C TYR A 203 -1.36 11.88 22.98
N TYR A 204 -2.43 11.09 22.78
CA TYR A 204 -3.75 11.61 22.46
C TYR A 204 -4.41 12.36 23.64
N PRO A 205 -5.20 13.43 23.38
CA PRO A 205 -5.50 14.05 22.08
C PRO A 205 -4.45 15.08 21.64
N GLY A 206 -3.25 15.08 22.25
CA GLY A 206 -2.16 15.98 21.90
C GLY A 206 -1.57 15.70 20.50
N PRO A 207 -0.69 16.60 20.03
CA PRO A 207 -0.19 16.58 18.65
C PRO A 207 0.76 15.41 18.33
N GLY A 208 1.21 14.66 19.33
CA GLY A 208 2.14 13.55 19.16
C GLY A 208 3.56 13.97 18.77
N PRO A 209 4.39 13.01 18.31
CA PRO A 209 5.79 13.22 17.94
C PRO A 209 5.92 13.84 16.53
N VAL A 210 5.46 15.09 16.38
CA VAL A 210 5.41 15.81 15.09
C VAL A 210 6.76 15.87 14.39
N LYS A 211 7.85 16.14 15.14
CA LYS A 211 9.18 16.28 14.53
C LYS A 211 9.72 14.92 14.11
N GLY A 212 9.56 13.91 14.97
CA GLY A 212 9.95 12.54 14.70
C GLY A 212 9.28 11.97 13.47
N LEU A 213 7.95 12.14 13.35
CA LEU A 213 7.19 11.68 12.19
C LEU A 213 7.58 12.42 10.91
N ALA A 214 7.82 13.74 10.99
CA ALA A 214 8.31 14.51 9.84
C ALA A 214 9.68 14.01 9.35
N VAL A 215 10.62 13.74 10.26
CA VAL A 215 11.95 13.19 9.92
C VAL A 215 11.84 11.79 9.33
N ALA A 216 11.00 10.93 9.90
CA ALA A 216 10.74 9.60 9.34
C ALA A 216 10.23 9.69 7.89
N ARG A 217 9.31 10.62 7.62
CA ARG A 217 8.84 10.87 6.25
C ARG A 217 9.91 11.43 5.32
N MET A 218 10.79 12.31 5.82
CA MET A 218 11.91 12.82 5.02
C MET A 218 12.81 11.68 4.55
N LEU A 219 13.19 10.77 5.47
CA LEU A 219 13.97 9.58 5.11
C LEU A 219 13.24 8.72 4.08
N ALA A 220 11.96 8.42 4.32
CA ALA A 220 11.14 7.66 3.39
C ALA A 220 11.15 8.28 1.98
N MET A 221 11.00 9.60 1.87
CA MET A 221 11.00 10.30 0.57
C MET A 221 12.34 10.22 -0.17
N VAL A 222 13.45 10.09 0.54
CA VAL A 222 14.76 9.81 -0.08
C VAL A 222 14.76 8.40 -0.67
N THR A 223 14.27 7.41 0.08
CA THR A 223 14.28 6.00 -0.35
C THR A 223 13.24 5.67 -1.44
N TYR A 224 12.19 6.48 -1.58
CA TYR A 224 11.13 6.20 -2.56
C TYR A 224 11.47 6.68 -3.97
N ARG A 225 12.55 7.45 -4.12
CA ARG A 225 12.92 8.13 -5.36
C ARG A 225 14.37 7.88 -5.71
N THR A 226 14.77 8.32 -6.90
CA THR A 226 16.10 8.06 -7.42
C THR A 226 17.04 9.25 -7.18
N PRO A 227 18.35 9.01 -6.97
CA PRO A 227 19.37 10.05 -6.96
C PRO A 227 19.33 10.93 -8.23
N GLN A 228 19.06 10.32 -9.38
CA GLN A 228 18.94 11.00 -10.67
C GLN A 228 17.80 12.03 -10.67
N LEU A 229 16.64 11.67 -10.09
CA LEU A 229 15.52 12.60 -9.95
C LEU A 229 15.83 13.74 -8.98
N PHE A 230 16.55 13.46 -7.89
CA PHE A 230 17.00 14.51 -6.97
C PHE A 230 17.99 15.47 -7.65
N GLU A 231 18.98 14.95 -8.39
CA GLU A 231 19.94 15.78 -9.13
C GLU A 231 19.23 16.67 -10.16
N LYS A 232 18.34 16.08 -10.97
CA LYS A 232 17.55 16.79 -11.99
C LYS A 232 16.66 17.89 -11.40
N ARG A 233 16.07 17.66 -10.23
CA ARG A 233 15.12 18.62 -9.62
C ARG A 233 15.79 19.72 -8.81
N PHE A 234 16.90 19.42 -8.15
CA PHE A 234 17.47 20.30 -7.13
C PHE A 234 18.93 20.65 -7.39
N SER A 235 19.72 19.71 -7.92
CA SER A 235 21.18 19.80 -7.97
C SER A 235 21.73 20.40 -6.66
N ARG A 236 22.45 21.53 -6.72
CA ARG A 236 22.92 22.30 -5.55
C ARG A 236 22.18 23.63 -5.35
N GLY A 237 20.95 23.75 -5.83
CA GLY A 237 20.16 24.99 -5.75
C GLY A 237 19.85 25.42 -4.31
N LEU A 238 20.02 26.71 -4.03
CA LEU A 238 19.65 27.34 -2.75
C LEU A 238 18.20 27.85 -2.79
N GLN A 239 17.52 27.81 -1.65
CA GLN A 239 16.14 28.28 -1.50
C GLN A 239 16.05 29.82 -1.50
N VAL A 240 17.07 30.48 -0.95
CA VAL A 240 17.27 31.94 -0.96
C VAL A 240 18.74 32.18 -1.29
N GLU A 241 19.05 33.13 -2.18
CA GLU A 241 20.43 33.49 -2.49
C GLU A 241 21.11 34.11 -1.25
N GLY A 242 22.27 33.57 -0.86
CA GLY A 242 22.98 33.96 0.36
C GLY A 242 24.25 33.14 0.59
N ASP A 243 24.99 33.46 1.64
CA ASP A 243 26.21 32.74 2.00
C ASP A 243 25.89 31.33 2.50
N VAL A 244 26.34 30.32 1.76
CA VAL A 244 26.16 28.89 2.06
C VAL A 244 26.77 28.49 3.40
N ALA A 245 27.71 29.27 3.94
CA ALA A 245 28.34 29.01 5.24
C ALA A 245 27.42 29.34 6.43
N GLN A 246 26.29 30.03 6.22
CA GLN A 246 25.34 30.30 7.30
C GLN A 246 24.43 29.10 7.55
N MET A 247 24.26 28.71 8.82
CA MET A 247 23.40 27.58 9.23
C MET A 247 21.92 27.71 8.82
N ASN A 248 21.46 28.91 8.46
CA ASN A 248 20.11 29.20 8.01
C ASN A 248 19.95 29.18 6.48
N SER A 249 21.05 29.09 5.72
CA SER A 249 21.02 28.89 4.26
C SER A 249 20.54 27.46 3.96
N LEU A 250 19.42 27.34 3.26
CA LEU A 250 18.80 26.05 2.95
C LEU A 250 18.94 25.70 1.48
N PHE A 251 19.35 24.47 1.20
CA PHE A 251 19.21 23.90 -0.14
C PHE A 251 17.73 23.64 -0.44
N GLN A 252 17.35 23.75 -1.71
CA GLN A 252 15.98 23.49 -2.16
C GLN A 252 15.50 22.07 -1.80
N VAL A 253 16.41 21.08 -1.86
CA VAL A 253 16.11 19.70 -1.46
C VAL A 253 15.74 19.59 0.03
N GLU A 254 16.38 20.36 0.91
CA GLU A 254 16.05 20.36 2.34
C GLU A 254 14.67 20.98 2.58
N SER A 255 14.39 22.11 1.93
CA SER A 255 13.08 22.78 1.96
C SER A 255 11.97 21.82 1.47
N TYR A 256 12.22 21.14 0.36
CA TYR A 256 11.31 20.14 -0.21
C TYR A 256 11.01 19.00 0.77
N LEU A 257 12.04 18.36 1.34
CA LEU A 257 11.88 17.24 2.26
C LEU A 257 11.13 17.66 3.54
N ARG A 258 11.47 18.82 4.11
CA ARG A 258 10.76 19.37 5.28
C ARG A 258 9.29 19.66 4.97
N HIS A 259 8.99 20.19 3.78
CA HIS A 259 7.62 20.40 3.35
C HIS A 259 6.83 19.08 3.23
N GLN A 260 7.43 18.04 2.62
CA GLN A 260 6.78 16.71 2.53
C GLN A 260 6.57 16.07 3.91
N GLY A 261 7.53 16.22 4.83
CA GLY A 261 7.39 15.77 6.21
C GLY A 261 6.21 16.43 6.91
N ASN A 262 6.13 17.76 6.86
CA ASN A 262 5.02 18.53 7.43
C ASN A 262 3.67 18.19 6.79
N LYS A 263 3.65 17.89 5.48
CA LYS A 263 2.43 17.47 4.78
C LYS A 263 1.91 16.13 5.31
N LEU A 264 2.79 15.15 5.57
CA LEU A 264 2.38 13.87 6.14
C LEU A 264 1.81 14.02 7.55
N VAL A 265 2.49 14.77 8.42
CA VAL A 265 2.07 14.94 9.83
C VAL A 265 0.62 15.43 9.96
N LYS A 266 0.15 16.24 9.00
CA LYS A 266 -1.23 16.77 9.01
C LYS A 266 -2.31 15.70 8.78
N ARG A 267 -1.96 14.54 8.22
CA ARG A 267 -2.91 13.52 7.79
C ARG A 267 -2.61 12.11 8.28
N PHE A 268 -1.50 11.90 8.99
CA PHE A 268 -1.06 10.56 9.37
C PHE A 268 -0.70 10.51 10.86
N ASP A 269 -1.10 9.42 11.50
CA ASP A 269 -0.85 9.18 12.92
C ASP A 269 0.49 8.45 13.14
N ALA A 270 1.25 8.87 14.15
CA ALA A 270 2.58 8.32 14.41
C ALA A 270 2.54 6.87 14.90
N ASN A 271 1.60 6.50 15.78
CA ASN A 271 1.44 5.10 16.19
C ASN A 271 1.04 4.23 15.00
N SER A 272 0.09 4.67 14.17
CA SER A 272 -0.23 3.95 12.93
C SER A 272 1.00 3.75 12.05
N TYR A 273 1.82 4.78 11.86
CA TYR A 273 3.04 4.66 11.09
C TYR A 273 4.00 3.60 11.66
N LEU A 274 4.21 3.61 12.99
CA LEU A 274 5.03 2.60 13.67
C LEU A 274 4.49 1.18 13.49
N HIS A 275 3.17 0.99 13.65
CA HIS A 275 2.51 -0.31 13.49
C HIS A 275 2.64 -0.85 12.06
N LEU A 276 2.38 -0.01 11.07
CA LEU A 276 2.44 -0.42 9.66
C LEU A 276 3.88 -0.70 9.21
N LEU A 277 4.86 0.10 9.66
CA LEU A 277 6.28 -0.22 9.45
C LEU A 277 6.65 -1.57 10.07
N LYS A 278 6.19 -1.85 11.29
CA LYS A 278 6.45 -3.13 11.93
C LYS A 278 5.78 -4.30 11.18
N ALA A 279 4.58 -4.09 10.64
CA ALA A 279 3.91 -5.06 9.80
C ALA A 279 4.71 -5.38 8.53
N MET A 280 5.24 -4.36 7.83
CA MET A 280 6.11 -4.53 6.67
C MET A 280 7.42 -5.27 7.02
N ASP A 281 8.09 -4.87 8.09
CA ASP A 281 9.38 -5.45 8.49
C ASP A 281 9.28 -6.92 8.91
N THR A 282 8.13 -7.30 9.48
CA THR A 282 7.88 -8.68 9.92
C THR A 282 7.26 -9.55 8.84
N HIS A 283 6.95 -8.97 7.68
CA HIS A 283 6.38 -9.72 6.56
C HIS A 283 7.45 -10.59 5.90
N ASP A 284 7.19 -11.88 5.93
CA ASP A 284 7.89 -12.90 5.18
C ASP A 284 6.84 -13.97 4.81
N LEU A 285 6.67 -14.22 3.51
CA LEU A 285 5.71 -15.20 3.04
C LEU A 285 6.00 -16.61 3.58
N ALA A 286 7.25 -16.98 3.84
CA ALA A 286 7.63 -18.31 4.34
C ALA A 286 7.49 -18.43 5.86
N ARG A 287 7.42 -17.32 6.60
CA ARG A 287 7.38 -17.34 8.07
C ARG A 287 6.23 -18.21 8.59
N ASP A 288 6.56 -19.14 9.48
CA ASP A 288 5.62 -20.08 10.12
C ASP A 288 4.83 -20.93 9.10
N ARG A 289 5.43 -21.23 7.94
CA ARG A 289 4.89 -22.16 6.94
C ARG A 289 5.94 -23.21 6.59
N GLU A 290 5.54 -24.48 6.60
CA GLU A 290 6.44 -25.60 6.28
C GLU A 290 6.62 -25.77 4.76
N GLU A 291 5.57 -25.49 4.00
CA GLU A 291 5.56 -25.60 2.54
C GLU A 291 5.90 -24.27 1.87
N MET A 292 6.48 -24.34 0.67
CA MET A 292 6.73 -23.16 -0.16
C MET A 292 5.41 -22.42 -0.43
N PRO A 293 5.18 -21.22 0.13
CA PRO A 293 3.86 -20.58 0.16
C PRO A 293 3.31 -20.27 -1.23
N LEU A 294 4.19 -19.89 -2.17
CA LEU A 294 3.81 -19.59 -3.55
C LEU A 294 3.22 -20.81 -4.28
N SER A 295 3.48 -22.03 -3.80
CA SER A 295 2.89 -23.26 -4.36
C SER A 295 1.37 -23.29 -4.22
N ARG A 296 0.81 -22.56 -3.24
CA ARG A 296 -0.63 -22.48 -3.00
C ARG A 296 -1.35 -21.57 -3.99
N ILE A 297 -0.63 -20.65 -4.66
CA ILE A 297 -1.24 -19.71 -5.61
C ILE A 297 -1.79 -20.47 -6.82
N THR A 298 -3.08 -20.27 -7.11
CA THR A 298 -3.77 -20.79 -8.30
C THR A 298 -4.13 -19.73 -9.32
N ALA A 299 -4.08 -18.45 -8.91
CA ALA A 299 -4.35 -17.30 -9.78
C ALA A 299 -3.25 -17.11 -10.83
N GLU A 300 -3.58 -16.43 -11.93
CA GLU A 300 -2.58 -15.86 -12.83
C GLU A 300 -1.87 -14.70 -12.13
N VAL A 301 -0.55 -14.56 -12.29
CA VAL A 301 0.23 -13.53 -11.60
C VAL A 301 0.98 -12.65 -12.59
N LEU A 302 0.73 -11.33 -12.56
CA LEU A 302 1.57 -10.35 -13.23
C LEU A 302 2.42 -9.63 -12.18
N VAL A 303 3.70 -10.01 -12.11
CA VAL A 303 4.66 -9.31 -11.24
C VAL A 303 5.09 -8.04 -11.96
N ILE A 304 5.03 -6.89 -11.28
CA ILE A 304 5.53 -5.62 -11.82
C ILE A 304 6.68 -5.11 -10.95
N GLY A 305 7.86 -5.00 -11.55
CA GLY A 305 9.07 -4.46 -10.90
C GLY A 305 9.51 -3.13 -11.52
N ILE A 306 10.20 -2.31 -10.74
CA ILE A 306 10.75 -1.02 -11.17
C ILE A 306 12.27 -1.10 -11.07
N GLN A 307 12.98 -0.82 -12.17
CA GLN A 307 14.44 -1.01 -12.26
C GLN A 307 15.21 -0.13 -11.28
N GLU A 308 14.76 1.11 -11.07
CA GLU A 308 15.41 2.11 -10.22
C GLU A 308 14.83 2.17 -8.79
N ASP A 309 14.06 1.17 -8.37
CA ASP A 309 13.54 1.09 -7.00
C ASP A 309 14.66 0.82 -5.99
N GLN A 310 14.80 1.70 -5.00
CA GLN A 310 15.80 1.58 -3.94
C GLN A 310 15.27 0.92 -2.67
N LEU A 311 13.94 0.86 -2.50
CA LEU A 311 13.30 0.28 -1.33
C LEU A 311 13.02 -1.21 -1.54
N PHE A 312 12.48 -1.56 -2.70
CA PHE A 312 12.26 -2.92 -3.17
C PHE A 312 13.05 -3.16 -4.46
N PRO A 313 14.36 -3.42 -4.37
CA PRO A 313 15.23 -3.58 -5.54
C PRO A 313 14.65 -4.57 -6.55
N ILE A 314 14.83 -4.29 -7.84
CA ILE A 314 14.28 -5.08 -8.96
C ILE A 314 14.59 -6.58 -8.87
N GLU A 315 15.71 -6.93 -8.25
CA GLU A 315 16.13 -8.31 -7.97
C GLU A 315 15.08 -9.07 -7.15
N GLN A 316 14.35 -8.42 -6.24
CA GLN A 316 13.31 -9.07 -5.45
C GLN A 316 12.11 -9.48 -6.31
N GLN A 317 11.68 -8.66 -7.27
CA GLN A 317 10.59 -9.02 -8.17
C GLN A 317 11.03 -10.06 -9.21
N ARG A 318 12.26 -9.96 -9.70
CA ARG A 318 12.88 -10.99 -10.56
C ARG A 318 12.94 -12.34 -9.85
N GLU A 319 13.33 -12.36 -8.59
CA GLU A 319 13.39 -13.59 -7.79
C GLU A 319 12.00 -14.15 -7.51
N LEU A 320 11.03 -13.30 -7.12
CA LEU A 320 9.64 -13.71 -6.97
C LEU A 320 9.09 -14.36 -8.25
N TYR A 321 9.33 -13.74 -9.42
CA TYR A 321 8.94 -14.29 -10.71
C TYR A 321 9.62 -15.63 -10.99
N LYS A 322 10.94 -15.74 -10.76
CA LYS A 322 11.67 -17.01 -10.92
C LYS A 322 11.10 -18.13 -10.05
N GLN A 323 10.75 -17.84 -8.79
CA GLN A 323 10.14 -18.81 -7.89
C GLN A 323 8.77 -19.26 -8.36
N LEU A 324 7.92 -18.33 -8.83
CA LEU A 324 6.62 -18.66 -9.43
C LEU A 324 6.79 -19.53 -10.69
N LYS A 325 7.73 -19.19 -11.58
CA LYS A 325 8.03 -19.97 -12.78
C LYS A 325 8.55 -21.36 -12.45
N GLY A 326 9.43 -21.49 -11.45
CA GLY A 326 9.96 -22.78 -11.00
C GLY A 326 8.91 -23.71 -10.38
N LEU A 327 7.75 -23.16 -9.99
CA LEU A 327 6.59 -23.90 -9.50
C LEU A 327 5.50 -24.07 -10.58
N ASP A 328 5.85 -23.87 -11.86
CA ASP A 328 4.96 -23.96 -13.02
C ASP A 328 3.68 -23.10 -12.90
N LYS A 329 3.77 -21.96 -12.21
CA LYS A 329 2.65 -21.02 -12.10
C LYS A 329 2.44 -20.25 -13.41
N ASN A 330 1.18 -19.92 -13.69
CA ASN A 330 0.86 -19.00 -14.78
C ASN A 330 1.22 -17.58 -14.35
N CYS A 331 2.43 -17.15 -14.71
CA CYS A 331 2.93 -15.85 -14.33
C CYS A 331 3.74 -15.17 -15.43
N ASP A 332 3.78 -13.84 -15.35
CA ASP A 332 4.49 -12.93 -16.24
C ASP A 332 5.22 -11.87 -15.40
N LEU A 333 6.27 -11.26 -15.96
CA LEU A 333 7.04 -10.19 -15.32
C LEU A 333 7.08 -8.98 -16.25
N LEU A 334 6.59 -7.85 -15.76
CA LEU A 334 6.82 -6.55 -16.36
C LEU A 334 7.88 -5.80 -15.56
N GLU A 335 8.98 -5.45 -16.21
CA GLU A 335 9.96 -4.51 -15.66
C GLU A 335 9.77 -3.15 -16.31
N ILE A 336 9.58 -2.11 -15.51
CA ILE A 336 9.53 -0.72 -15.98
C ILE A 336 10.78 0.03 -15.53
N SER A 337 11.25 0.95 -16.37
CA SER A 337 12.28 1.93 -15.99
C SER A 337 11.59 3.26 -15.74
N SER A 338 11.83 3.85 -14.58
CA SER A 338 11.24 5.14 -14.19
C SER A 338 12.14 5.90 -13.25
N GLU A 339 12.41 7.17 -13.58
CA GLU A 339 13.18 8.08 -12.70
C GLU A 339 12.50 8.32 -11.34
N TYR A 340 11.21 7.97 -11.22
CA TYR A 340 10.48 8.05 -9.96
C TYR A 340 10.83 6.95 -8.96
N GLY A 341 11.55 5.89 -9.36
CA GLY A 341 11.91 4.80 -8.45
C GLY A 341 10.67 4.13 -7.85
N HIS A 342 10.70 3.83 -6.55
CA HIS A 342 9.56 3.19 -5.86
C HIS A 342 8.23 3.93 -6.07
N ASP A 343 8.23 5.26 -6.14
CA ASP A 343 7.02 6.07 -6.37
C ASP A 343 6.41 5.87 -7.77
N ALA A 344 7.06 5.19 -8.72
CA ALA A 344 6.58 5.07 -10.10
C ALA A 344 5.18 4.44 -10.21
N PHE A 345 4.83 3.50 -9.34
CA PHE A 345 3.48 2.90 -9.34
C PHE A 345 2.37 3.86 -8.89
N LEU A 346 2.69 5.07 -8.44
CA LEU A 346 1.73 6.11 -8.06
C LEU A 346 1.65 7.24 -9.09
N VAL A 347 2.58 7.32 -10.05
CA VAL A 347 2.69 8.49 -10.95
C VAL A 347 2.92 8.14 -12.42
N ASP A 348 3.47 6.97 -12.72
CA ASP A 348 3.91 6.61 -14.08
C ASP A 348 3.06 5.50 -14.69
N PHE A 349 1.75 5.76 -14.77
CA PHE A 349 0.76 4.78 -15.25
C PHE A 349 0.89 4.45 -16.74
N ARG A 350 1.64 5.23 -17.52
CA ARG A 350 1.79 5.00 -18.96
C ARG A 350 2.56 3.70 -19.27
N GLU A 351 3.55 3.38 -18.45
CA GLU A 351 4.39 2.20 -18.64
C GLU A 351 3.68 0.90 -18.18
N MET A 352 2.92 0.96 -17.09
CA MET A 352 2.27 -0.22 -16.51
C MET A 352 0.79 -0.39 -16.87
N GLY A 353 0.07 0.72 -17.07
CA GLY A 353 -1.37 0.73 -17.26
C GLY A 353 -1.86 -0.11 -18.43
N PRO A 354 -1.29 0.01 -19.65
CA PRO A 354 -1.68 -0.82 -20.79
C PRO A 354 -1.50 -2.31 -20.50
N ARG A 355 -0.42 -2.68 -19.80
CA ARG A 355 -0.17 -4.07 -19.43
C ARG A 355 -1.17 -4.55 -18.38
N ILE A 356 -1.47 -3.75 -17.36
CA ILE A 356 -2.50 -4.09 -16.36
C ILE A 356 -3.86 -4.28 -17.04
N LYS A 357 -4.26 -3.37 -17.93
CA LYS A 357 -5.52 -3.48 -18.69
C LYS A 357 -5.58 -4.78 -19.50
N ASN A 358 -4.55 -5.07 -20.28
CA ASN A 358 -4.49 -6.29 -21.09
C ASN A 358 -4.52 -7.57 -20.23
N PHE A 359 -3.89 -7.55 -19.05
CA PHE A 359 -3.94 -8.66 -18.10
C PHE A 359 -5.35 -8.83 -17.54
N LEU A 360 -5.97 -7.73 -17.11
CA LEU A 360 -7.32 -7.70 -16.57
C LEU A 360 -8.36 -8.19 -17.59
N THR A 361 -8.27 -7.79 -18.86
CA THR A 361 -9.22 -8.21 -19.91
C THR A 361 -8.90 -9.57 -20.55
N GLY A 362 -7.74 -10.17 -20.24
CA GLY A 362 -7.30 -11.42 -20.87
C GLY A 362 -6.83 -11.27 -22.33
N THR A 363 -6.63 -10.03 -22.80
CA THR A 363 -6.15 -9.77 -24.16
C THR A 363 -4.64 -9.99 -24.21
N ARG A 364 -4.18 -11.10 -24.79
CA ARG A 364 -2.74 -11.30 -25.03
C ARG A 364 -2.25 -10.22 -26.00
N SER A 365 -1.35 -9.33 -25.54
CA SER A 365 -0.60 -8.47 -26.46
C SER A 365 0.24 -9.39 -27.35
N ARG A 366 0.02 -9.36 -28.67
CA ARG A 366 0.97 -9.92 -29.62
C ARG A 366 2.27 -9.15 -29.43
N SER A 367 3.25 -9.74 -28.77
CA SER A 367 4.60 -9.20 -28.69
C SER A 367 5.18 -9.19 -30.10
N THR A 368 5.19 -8.03 -30.75
CA THR A 368 6.14 -7.74 -31.82
C THR A 368 7.48 -7.50 -31.15
N VAL A 369 8.24 -8.58 -30.98
CA VAL A 369 9.70 -8.50 -30.90
C VAL A 369 10.18 -8.63 -32.35
N GLY A 370 10.62 -7.51 -32.90
CA GLY A 370 11.42 -7.44 -34.12
C GLY A 370 12.84 -7.05 -33.75
#